data_AF-A0A7C5Q158-F1
#
_entry.id   AF-A0A7C5Q158-F1
#
_cell.length_a   1.000
_cell.length_b   1.000
_cell.length_c   1.000
_cell.angle_alpha   90.00
_cell.angle_beta   90.00
_cell.angle_gamma   90.00
#
_symmetry.space_group_name_H-M   'P 1'
#
loop_
_entity.id
_entity.type
_entity.pdbx_description
1 polymer ?
#
loop_
_entity_poly.entity_id
_entity_poly.type
_entity_poly.pdbx_seq_one_letter_code
_entity_poly.pdbx_strand_id
1 'polypeptide(L)'
;MFGFLKRKQQKSETNQAETGKPAIKQDTASDDSAAINTTTDTEHTLEDSLEKTRHGFADSMADFFLGKKSIDQDMLDELESQLLSADVGMDATTAIIDELHNSISRKAINDEAALHLTLANVMKKILQPCEQPLSPDVDKKPFVILVVGINGAGKTTSIGKLAHHFIQQGKSVMLAAGDTFRAAAVEQLQTWGERNNVPVIAQGTGADPA
;
A
#
# COMPACT_ATOMS: atom_id res chain seq x y z
N MET A 1 -94.49 -1.05 -6.94
CA MET A 1 -95.58 -1.01 -5.94
C MET A 1 -94.97 -1.35 -4.58
N PHE A 2 -95.07 -0.42 -3.61
CA PHE A 2 -94.85 -0.57 -2.15
C PHE A 2 -93.46 -1.09 -1.69
N GLY A 3 -92.64 -0.44 -0.85
CA GLY A 3 -92.91 0.48 0.26
C GLY A 3 -93.00 -0.30 1.59
N PHE A 4 -92.30 0.19 2.63
CA PHE A 4 -92.29 -0.23 4.07
C PHE A 4 -91.23 -1.27 4.49
N LEU A 5 -90.45 -1.18 5.58
CA LEU A 5 -90.27 -0.21 6.68
C LEU A 5 -89.03 -0.63 7.53
N LYS A 6 -88.25 0.35 8.03
CA LYS A 6 -87.48 0.47 9.33
C LYS A 6 -86.78 -0.75 9.98
N ARG A 7 -85.68 -0.67 10.76
CA ARG A 7 -84.66 0.33 11.20
C ARG A 7 -83.90 -0.31 12.39
N LYS A 8 -82.56 -0.39 12.36
CA LYS A 8 -81.58 -0.37 13.49
C LYS A 8 -80.22 -0.84 12.92
N GLN A 9 -79.05 -0.23 13.10
CA GLN A 9 -78.49 0.70 14.09
C GLN A 9 -77.49 1.67 13.44
N GLN A 10 -77.30 2.83 14.08
CA GLN A 10 -76.23 3.82 13.86
C GLN A 10 -74.85 3.21 14.14
N LYS A 11 -73.83 3.37 13.29
CA LYS A 11 -72.96 4.54 13.00
C LYS A 11 -71.83 4.74 14.03
N SER A 12 -70.60 4.40 13.65
CA SER A 12 -69.51 5.37 13.50
C SER A 12 -68.31 4.71 12.84
N GLU A 13 -67.81 5.40 11.82
CA GLU A 13 -66.67 5.06 10.99
C GLU A 13 -65.38 5.29 11.77
N THR A 14 -64.41 4.38 11.64
CA THR A 14 -63.00 4.71 11.85
C THR A 14 -62.21 3.96 10.78
N ASN A 15 -61.84 4.71 9.76
CA ASN A 15 -60.96 4.28 8.69
C ASN A 15 -59.59 4.86 9.03
N GLN A 16 -58.57 4.02 9.25
CA GLN A 16 -57.26 4.16 8.61
C GLN A 16 -56.24 3.11 9.09
N ALA A 17 -55.67 2.48 8.06
CA ALA A 17 -54.30 1.94 7.95
C ALA A 17 -53.95 0.64 8.70
N GLU A 18 -54.16 -0.47 7.99
CA GLU A 18 -53.49 -1.75 8.23
C GLU A 18 -51.97 -1.63 8.06
N THR A 19 -51.28 -2.20 9.02
CA THR A 19 -49.84 -2.43 9.09
C THR A 19 -49.43 -3.61 8.21
N GLY A 20 -48.65 -3.35 7.17
CA GLY A 20 -47.91 -4.37 6.40
C GLY A 20 -46.49 -3.91 6.16
N LYS A 21 -45.56 -4.30 7.04
CA LYS A 21 -44.12 -3.99 6.94
C LYS A 21 -43.41 -5.19 6.29
N PRO A 22 -42.67 -5.04 5.17
CA PRO A 22 -41.93 -6.14 4.58
C PRO A 22 -40.65 -6.42 5.38
N ALA A 23 -40.34 -7.71 5.52
CA ALA A 23 -39.20 -8.25 6.26
C ALA A 23 -37.87 -8.04 5.51
N ILE A 24 -36.88 -7.50 6.21
CA ILE A 24 -35.46 -7.55 5.83
C ILE A 24 -34.77 -8.48 6.84
N LYS A 25 -34.15 -9.54 6.32
CA LYS A 25 -33.40 -10.54 7.08
C LYS A 25 -32.14 -9.89 7.70
N GLN A 26 -31.99 -10.05 9.01
CA GLN A 26 -30.74 -9.83 9.73
C GLN A 26 -29.98 -11.15 9.77
N ASP A 27 -28.84 -11.22 9.06
CA ASP A 27 -27.82 -12.23 9.34
C ASP A 27 -27.01 -11.75 10.55
N THR A 28 -26.99 -12.59 11.58
CA THR A 28 -26.31 -12.39 12.85
C THR A 28 -24.88 -12.89 12.70
N ALA A 29 -23.91 -12.01 12.90
CA ALA A 29 -22.50 -12.39 13.01
C ALA A 29 -22.27 -12.98 14.40
N SER A 30 -21.92 -14.27 14.41
CA SER A 30 -21.54 -15.05 15.57
C SER A 30 -20.19 -14.60 16.14
N ASP A 31 -20.12 -14.61 17.48
CA ASP A 31 -18.91 -14.64 18.30
C ASP A 31 -17.80 -15.49 17.69
N ASP A 32 -16.59 -14.93 17.59
CA ASP A 32 -15.38 -15.70 17.33
C ASP A 32 -14.29 -15.28 18.34
N SER A 33 -14.38 -15.86 19.54
CA SER A 33 -13.28 -15.90 20.49
C SER A 33 -12.26 -16.95 20.03
N ALA A 34 -11.35 -16.56 19.14
CA ALA A 34 -10.26 -17.44 18.71
C ALA A 34 -9.02 -17.27 19.60
N ALA A 35 -8.62 -18.38 20.20
CA ALA A 35 -7.46 -18.55 21.05
C ALA A 35 -6.14 -18.11 20.39
N ILE A 36 -5.20 -17.69 21.24
CA ILE A 36 -3.81 -17.37 20.89
C ILE A 36 -3.13 -18.67 20.42
N ASN A 37 -3.19 -18.94 19.13
CA ASN A 37 -2.26 -19.87 18.49
C ASN A 37 -0.98 -19.10 18.20
N THR A 38 0.11 -19.51 18.87
CA THR A 38 1.48 -19.16 18.52
C THR A 38 1.80 -19.76 17.16
N THR A 39 1.38 -19.08 16.09
CA THR A 39 1.87 -19.34 14.75
C THR A 39 3.32 -18.88 14.73
N THR A 40 4.22 -19.75 14.33
CA THR A 40 5.60 -19.40 14.00
C THR A 40 5.56 -18.26 12.97
N ASP A 41 5.89 -17.04 13.39
CA ASP A 41 6.08 -15.89 12.50
C ASP A 41 7.27 -16.23 11.59
N THR A 42 7.00 -16.85 10.44
CA THR A 42 7.97 -16.91 9.34
C THR A 42 8.19 -15.48 8.88
N GLU A 43 9.37 -14.94 9.12
CA GLU A 43 9.75 -13.62 8.62
C GLU A 43 9.58 -13.60 7.10
N HIS A 44 8.61 -12.81 6.62
CA HIS A 44 8.46 -12.57 5.18
C HIS A 44 9.69 -11.80 4.68
N THR A 45 10.39 -12.38 3.72
CA THR A 45 11.61 -11.78 3.17
C THR A 45 11.27 -10.70 2.13
N LEU A 46 12.25 -9.84 1.81
CA LEU A 46 12.12 -8.91 0.69
C LEU A 46 11.90 -9.67 -0.63
N GLU A 47 12.52 -10.83 -0.79
CA GLU A 47 12.37 -11.69 -1.96
C GLU A 47 10.93 -12.17 -2.14
N ASP A 48 10.25 -12.54 -1.05
CA ASP A 48 8.83 -12.93 -1.07
C ASP A 48 7.94 -11.74 -1.45
N SER A 49 8.22 -10.56 -0.90
CA SER A 49 7.42 -9.35 -1.18
C SER A 49 7.53 -8.86 -2.63
N LEU A 50 8.65 -9.20 -3.31
CA LEU A 50 8.93 -8.82 -4.69
C LEU A 50 8.60 -9.94 -5.70
N GLU A 51 7.99 -11.04 -5.25
CA GLU A 51 7.73 -12.23 -6.06
C GLU A 51 6.99 -11.90 -7.37
N LYS A 52 5.95 -11.06 -7.31
CA LYS A 52 5.15 -10.70 -8.50
C LYS A 52 5.96 -9.90 -9.52
N THR A 53 6.75 -8.94 -9.06
CA THR A 53 7.64 -8.14 -9.92
C THR A 53 8.74 -9.04 -10.50
N ARG A 54 9.30 -9.95 -9.69
CA ARG A 54 10.30 -10.91 -10.15
C ARG A 54 9.75 -11.83 -11.24
N HIS A 55 8.59 -12.45 -11.04
CA HIS A 55 8.00 -13.31 -12.08
C HIS A 55 7.67 -12.51 -13.35
N GLY A 56 7.15 -11.28 -13.22
CA GLY A 56 6.85 -10.45 -14.39
C GLY A 56 8.10 -10.00 -15.17
N PHE A 57 9.19 -9.68 -14.47
CA PHE A 57 10.39 -9.09 -15.05
C PHE A 57 11.50 -10.11 -15.33
N ALA A 58 11.84 -10.96 -14.36
CA ALA A 58 12.93 -11.92 -14.44
C ALA A 58 12.58 -13.13 -15.33
N ASP A 59 11.35 -13.65 -15.26
CA ASP A 59 10.96 -14.79 -16.10
C ASP A 59 10.84 -14.36 -17.58
N SER A 60 10.27 -13.18 -17.83
CA SER A 60 10.22 -12.57 -19.17
C SER A 60 11.62 -12.35 -19.75
N MET A 61 12.61 -12.09 -18.91
CA MET A 61 13.99 -11.84 -19.33
C MET A 61 14.77 -13.15 -19.51
N ALA A 62 14.55 -14.16 -18.67
CA ALA A 62 15.15 -15.50 -18.82
C ALA A 62 14.65 -16.21 -20.09
N ASP A 63 13.33 -16.18 -20.35
CA ASP A 63 12.74 -16.75 -21.57
C ASP A 63 13.25 -16.05 -22.84
N PHE A 64 13.44 -14.74 -22.75
CA PHE A 64 13.98 -13.92 -23.82
C PHE A 64 15.42 -14.32 -24.18
N PHE A 65 16.27 -14.55 -23.18
CA PHE A 65 17.66 -14.90 -23.40
C PHE A 65 17.87 -16.35 -23.85
N LEU A 66 17.03 -17.29 -23.41
CA LEU A 66 17.05 -18.68 -23.85
C LEU A 66 16.84 -18.83 -25.38
N GLY A 67 16.23 -17.84 -26.04
CA GLY A 67 15.93 -17.85 -27.48
C GLY A 67 16.96 -17.19 -28.40
N LYS A 68 17.82 -16.29 -27.90
CA LYS A 68 18.73 -15.48 -28.75
C LYS A 68 20.17 -16.02 -28.73
N LYS A 69 20.76 -16.18 -29.93
CA LYS A 69 22.13 -16.72 -30.11
C LYS A 69 23.24 -15.67 -30.00
N SER A 70 22.91 -14.39 -30.09
CA SER A 70 23.85 -13.28 -30.07
C SER A 70 23.29 -12.13 -29.23
N ILE A 71 24.18 -11.48 -28.51
CA ILE A 71 23.91 -10.23 -27.80
C ILE A 71 24.16 -9.11 -28.82
N ASP A 72 23.08 -8.60 -29.41
CA ASP A 72 23.07 -7.61 -30.49
C ASP A 72 22.15 -6.41 -30.20
N GLN A 73 22.06 -5.47 -31.14
CA GLN A 73 21.25 -4.26 -30.97
C GLN A 73 19.76 -4.57 -30.82
N ASP A 74 19.23 -5.50 -31.61
CA ASP A 74 17.82 -5.92 -31.54
C ASP A 74 17.48 -6.47 -30.15
N MET A 75 18.45 -7.11 -29.48
CA MET A 75 18.27 -7.56 -28.11
C MET A 75 18.17 -6.40 -27.10
N LEU A 76 18.96 -5.33 -27.28
CA LEU A 76 18.92 -4.15 -26.41
C LEU A 76 17.63 -3.35 -26.58
N ASP A 77 17.14 -3.20 -27.81
CA ASP A 77 15.88 -2.50 -28.10
C ASP A 77 14.67 -3.22 -27.46
N GLU A 78 14.70 -4.55 -27.42
CA GLU A 78 13.66 -5.35 -26.77
C GLU A 78 13.74 -5.26 -25.25
N LEU A 79 14.96 -5.27 -24.68
CA LEU A 79 15.17 -5.03 -23.26
C LEU A 79 14.70 -3.63 -22.83
N GLU A 80 14.92 -2.61 -23.66
CA GLU A 80 14.41 -1.25 -23.43
C GLU A 80 12.88 -1.25 -23.28
N SER A 81 12.18 -1.90 -24.21
CA SER A 81 10.72 -2.04 -24.18
C SER A 81 10.23 -2.76 -22.91
N GLN A 82 10.93 -3.81 -22.49
CA GLN A 82 10.61 -4.53 -21.26
C GLN A 82 10.80 -3.66 -20.00
N LEU A 83 11.91 -2.92 -19.91
CA LEU A 83 12.17 -2.00 -18.79
C LEU A 83 11.11 -0.90 -18.69
N LEU A 84 10.71 -0.33 -19.84
CA LEU A 84 9.63 0.67 -19.87
C LEU A 84 8.28 0.08 -19.46
N SER A 85 7.97 -1.14 -19.90
CA SER A 85 6.75 -1.86 -19.52
C SER A 85 6.71 -2.24 -18.04
N ALA A 86 7.88 -2.35 -17.40
CA ALA A 86 8.05 -2.63 -15.97
C ALA A 86 8.14 -1.36 -15.09
N ASP A 87 7.69 -0.21 -15.61
CA ASP A 87 7.64 1.08 -14.89
C ASP A 87 9.02 1.61 -14.43
N VAL A 88 10.13 1.25 -15.11
CA VAL A 88 11.47 1.78 -14.79
C VAL A 88 11.60 3.27 -15.16
N GLY A 89 10.85 3.72 -16.16
CA GLY A 89 10.85 5.10 -16.64
C GLY A 89 11.97 5.39 -17.65
N MET A 90 11.77 6.44 -18.46
CA MET A 90 12.62 6.74 -19.62
C MET A 90 14.09 6.99 -19.24
N ASP A 91 14.35 7.92 -18.31
CA ASP A 91 15.72 8.34 -17.96
C ASP A 91 16.55 7.18 -17.42
N ALA A 92 15.97 6.36 -16.53
CA ALA A 92 16.64 5.21 -15.95
C ALA A 92 16.86 4.12 -17.00
N THR A 93 15.88 3.84 -17.86
CA THR A 93 16.02 2.88 -18.95
C THR A 93 17.11 3.29 -19.93
N THR A 94 17.13 4.55 -20.40
CA THR A 94 18.18 5.03 -21.29
C THR A 94 19.57 4.88 -20.67
N ALA A 95 19.73 5.26 -19.39
CA ALA A 95 20.99 5.09 -18.68
C ALA A 95 21.43 3.62 -18.57
N ILE A 96 20.47 2.70 -18.40
CA ILE A 96 20.73 1.26 -18.37
C ILE A 96 21.20 0.76 -19.74
N ILE A 97 20.46 1.07 -20.80
CA ILE A 97 20.74 0.59 -22.16
C ILE A 97 22.07 1.12 -22.68
N ASP A 98 22.37 2.40 -22.45
CA ASP A 98 23.64 3.00 -22.85
C ASP A 98 24.85 2.31 -22.19
N GLU A 99 24.78 2.02 -20.89
CA GLU A 99 25.88 1.34 -20.18
C GLU A 99 26.04 -0.12 -20.63
N LEU A 100 24.94 -0.81 -20.93
CA LEU A 100 24.96 -2.15 -21.49
C LEU A 100 25.57 -2.15 -22.89
N HIS A 101 25.12 -1.25 -23.78
CA HIS A 101 25.66 -1.11 -25.14
C HIS A 101 27.18 -0.82 -25.14
N ASN A 102 27.62 0.09 -24.25
CA ASN A 102 29.05 0.39 -24.08
C ASN A 102 29.83 -0.82 -23.55
N SER A 103 29.24 -1.64 -22.69
CA SER A 103 29.88 -2.84 -22.13
C SER A 103 29.98 -3.97 -23.15
N ILE A 104 28.97 -4.13 -24.02
CA ILE A 104 29.00 -5.05 -25.17
C ILE A 104 30.07 -4.61 -26.18
N SER A 105 30.10 -3.32 -26.52
CA SER A 105 31.09 -2.73 -27.44
C SER A 105 32.53 -2.94 -26.98
N ARG A 106 32.75 -2.96 -25.66
CA ARG A 106 34.06 -3.25 -25.02
C ARG A 106 34.38 -4.75 -24.90
N LYS A 107 33.51 -5.65 -25.38
CA LYS A 107 33.59 -7.12 -25.20
C LYS A 107 33.65 -7.55 -23.74
N ALA A 108 33.04 -6.78 -22.84
CA ALA A 108 32.97 -7.10 -21.43
C ALA A 108 31.82 -8.08 -21.11
N ILE A 109 30.85 -8.19 -22.02
CA ILE A 109 29.71 -9.11 -21.91
C ILE A 109 29.83 -10.15 -23.03
N ASN A 110 30.00 -11.41 -22.63
CA ASN A 110 30.26 -12.52 -23.56
C ASN A 110 29.21 -13.62 -23.51
N ASP A 111 28.35 -13.60 -22.49
CA ASP A 111 27.24 -14.53 -22.28
C ASP A 111 26.09 -13.86 -21.53
N GLU A 112 24.97 -14.58 -21.43
CA GLU A 112 23.76 -14.16 -20.73
C GLU A 112 23.99 -13.87 -19.25
N ALA A 113 24.79 -14.71 -18.57
CA ALA A 113 25.06 -14.54 -17.15
C ALA A 113 25.82 -13.22 -16.87
N ALA A 114 26.79 -12.89 -17.71
CA ALA A 114 27.53 -11.63 -17.68
C ALA A 114 26.62 -10.44 -17.98
N LEU A 115 25.66 -10.59 -18.91
CA LEU A 115 24.69 -9.55 -19.22
C LEU A 115 23.77 -9.27 -18.02
N HIS A 116 23.17 -10.32 -17.44
CA HIS A 116 22.31 -10.21 -16.26
C HIS A 116 23.04 -9.58 -15.07
N LEU A 117 24.27 -10.03 -14.80
CA LEU A 117 25.11 -9.44 -13.75
C LEU A 117 25.43 -7.97 -14.04
N THR A 118 25.71 -7.62 -15.29
CA THR A 118 25.99 -6.23 -15.67
C THR A 118 24.75 -5.36 -15.49
N LEU A 119 23.58 -5.80 -15.95
CA LEU A 119 22.30 -5.11 -15.75
C LEU A 119 22.05 -4.86 -14.26
N ALA A 120 22.15 -5.89 -13.42
CA ALA A 120 21.97 -5.76 -11.97
C ALA A 120 22.95 -4.73 -11.35
N ASN A 121 24.21 -4.73 -11.79
CA ASN A 121 25.21 -3.76 -11.34
C ASN A 121 24.88 -2.33 -11.77
N VAL A 122 24.37 -2.13 -12.99
CA VAL A 122 23.97 -0.80 -13.47
C VAL A 122 22.77 -0.29 -12.68
N MET A 123 21.74 -1.11 -12.50
CA MET A 123 20.58 -0.76 -11.66
C MET A 123 21.00 -0.44 -10.22
N LYS A 124 21.92 -1.22 -9.64
CA LYS A 124 22.48 -0.93 -8.31
C LYS A 124 23.19 0.42 -8.25
N LYS A 125 23.98 0.76 -9.27
CA LYS A 125 24.65 2.08 -9.34
C LYS A 125 23.67 3.24 -9.40
N ILE A 126 22.53 3.06 -10.06
CA ILE A 126 21.46 4.08 -10.10
C ILE A 126 20.84 4.27 -8.71
N LEU A 127 20.65 3.21 -7.94
CA LEU A 127 20.04 3.26 -6.60
C LEU A 127 20.99 3.73 -5.50
N GLN A 128 22.28 3.43 -5.62
CA GLN A 128 23.27 3.65 -4.56
C GLN A 128 23.34 5.10 -4.03
N PRO A 129 23.25 6.17 -4.85
CA PRO A 129 23.22 7.55 -4.35
C PRO A 129 22.00 7.85 -3.46
N CYS A 130 20.90 7.11 -3.63
CA CYS A 130 19.66 7.29 -2.87
C CYS A 130 19.64 6.50 -1.55
N GLU A 131 20.65 5.65 -1.30
CA GLU A 131 20.76 4.82 -0.10
C GLU A 131 21.25 5.67 1.10
N GLN A 132 20.37 6.53 1.61
CA GLN A 132 20.64 7.35 2.79
C GLN A 132 19.72 6.93 3.94
N PRO A 133 20.23 6.21 4.96
CA PRO A 133 19.42 5.76 6.07
C PRO A 133 18.95 6.94 6.92
N LEU A 134 17.69 6.90 7.37
CA LEU A 134 17.18 7.86 8.32
C LEU A 134 17.81 7.61 9.70
N SER A 135 18.77 8.45 10.08
CA SER A 135 19.45 8.41 11.37
C SER A 135 19.12 9.65 12.21
N PRO A 136 18.12 9.58 13.10
CA PRO A 136 17.81 10.68 14.02
C PRO A 136 19.02 11.05 14.89
N ASP A 137 19.40 12.33 14.86
CA ASP A 137 20.43 12.88 15.75
C ASP A 137 19.97 12.75 17.21
N VAL A 138 20.69 11.94 17.99
CA VAL A 138 20.33 11.64 19.38
C VAL A 138 20.55 12.83 20.31
N ASP A 139 21.38 13.80 19.93
CA ASP A 139 21.68 14.97 20.73
C ASP A 139 20.67 16.11 20.51
N LYS A 140 19.88 16.02 19.43
CA LYS A 140 18.82 17.00 19.10
C LYS A 140 17.44 16.39 19.28
N LYS A 141 16.84 16.64 20.45
CA LYS A 141 15.49 16.12 20.79
C LYS A 141 14.46 17.26 20.90
N PRO A 142 13.22 17.07 20.40
CA PRO A 142 12.77 15.90 19.64
C PRO A 142 13.27 15.94 18.18
N PHE A 143 13.48 14.76 17.59
CA PHE A 143 13.64 14.62 16.14
C PHE A 143 12.25 14.59 15.49
N VAL A 144 11.96 15.57 14.64
CA VAL A 144 10.62 15.75 14.05
C VAL A 144 10.57 15.19 12.63
N ILE A 145 9.60 14.31 12.36
CA ILE A 145 9.35 13.72 11.04
C ILE A 145 7.99 14.20 10.55
N LEU A 146 8.00 15.01 9.49
CA LEU A 146 6.78 15.41 8.78
C LEU A 146 6.53 14.46 7.61
N VAL A 147 5.43 13.73 7.65
CA VAL A 147 5.04 12.80 6.58
C VAL A 147 4.05 13.49 5.63
N VAL A 148 4.44 13.61 4.37
CA VAL A 148 3.65 14.27 3.31
C VAL A 148 3.29 13.30 2.18
N GLY A 149 2.26 13.62 1.41
CA GLY A 149 1.86 12.85 0.23
C GLY A 149 0.35 12.84 -0.01
N ILE A 150 -0.07 12.27 -1.14
CA ILE A 150 -1.48 12.20 -1.55
C ILE A 150 -2.30 11.19 -0.73
N ASN A 151 -3.63 11.25 -0.85
CA ASN A 151 -4.52 10.28 -0.24
C ASN A 151 -4.31 8.88 -0.85
N GLY A 152 -4.41 7.84 -0.03
CA GLY A 152 -4.23 6.44 -0.48
C GLY A 152 -2.78 5.96 -0.55
N ALA A 153 -1.77 6.84 -0.52
CA ALA A 153 -0.35 6.46 -0.59
C ALA A 153 0.21 5.75 0.66
N GLY A 154 -0.64 5.39 1.63
CA GLY A 154 -0.22 4.64 2.83
C GLY A 154 0.40 5.45 3.97
N LYS A 155 0.30 6.79 3.96
CA LYS A 155 0.92 7.68 4.98
C LYS A 155 0.67 7.26 6.43
N THR A 156 -0.58 7.13 6.84
CA THR A 156 -0.95 6.79 8.23
C THR A 156 -0.42 5.42 8.64
N THR A 157 -0.48 4.45 7.73
CA THR A 157 0.09 3.11 7.93
C THR A 157 1.61 3.16 8.10
N SER A 158 2.30 3.95 7.27
CA SER A 158 3.75 4.15 7.38
C SER A 158 4.14 4.86 8.67
N ILE A 159 3.37 5.84 9.15
CA ILE A 159 3.57 6.49 10.46
C ILE A 159 3.49 5.45 11.58
N GLY A 160 2.47 4.59 11.58
CA GLY A 160 2.31 3.53 12.59
C GLY A 160 3.46 2.52 12.58
N LYS A 161 3.89 2.07 11.39
CA LYS A 161 5.06 1.19 11.23
C LYS A 161 6.35 1.84 11.74
N LEU A 162 6.55 3.11 11.40
CA LEU A 162 7.75 3.86 11.82
C LEU A 162 7.76 4.09 13.34
N ALA A 163 6.61 4.38 13.94
CA ALA A 163 6.47 4.49 15.39
C ALA A 163 6.86 3.18 16.06
N HIS A 164 6.31 2.05 15.59
CA HIS A 164 6.65 0.72 16.11
C HIS A 164 8.16 0.43 15.97
N HIS A 165 8.74 0.72 14.81
CA HIS A 165 10.17 0.52 14.54
C HIS A 165 11.07 1.32 15.51
N PHE A 166 10.74 2.57 15.81
CA PHE A 166 11.52 3.36 16.78
C PHE A 166 11.31 2.94 18.23
N ILE A 167 10.12 2.47 18.59
CA ILE A 167 9.86 1.89 19.93
C ILE A 167 10.68 0.62 20.13
N GLN A 168 10.77 -0.26 19.12
CA GLN A 168 11.63 -1.45 19.16
C GLN A 168 13.11 -1.09 19.34
N GLN A 169 13.55 0.08 18.88
CA GLN A 169 14.89 0.62 19.13
C GLN A 169 15.04 1.29 20.51
N GLY A 170 14.01 1.27 21.37
CA GLY A 170 14.02 1.87 22.70
C GLY A 170 13.84 3.40 22.71
N LYS A 171 13.39 4.01 21.59
CA LYS A 171 13.14 5.46 21.52
C LYS A 171 11.74 5.80 22.03
N SER A 172 11.61 6.94 22.71
CA SER A 172 10.31 7.54 23.03
C SER A 172 9.70 8.18 21.78
N VAL A 173 8.45 7.85 21.48
CA VAL A 173 7.72 8.37 20.31
C VAL A 173 6.47 9.13 20.77
N MET A 174 6.09 10.16 20.03
CA MET A 174 4.81 10.85 20.13
C MET A 174 4.28 11.09 18.71
N LEU A 175 2.97 10.95 18.51
CA LEU A 175 2.32 11.20 17.23
C LEU A 175 1.52 12.50 17.28
N ALA A 176 1.48 13.23 16.17
CA ALA A 176 0.68 14.44 16.01
C ALA A 176 -0.25 14.27 14.80
N ALA A 177 -1.56 14.43 15.01
CA ALA A 177 -2.58 14.29 14.00
C ALA A 177 -2.74 15.57 13.17
N GLY A 178 -1.82 15.78 12.22
CA GLY A 178 -1.83 16.95 11.33
C GLY A 178 -2.79 16.86 10.14
N ASP A 179 -3.36 15.68 9.82
CA ASP A 179 -4.40 15.53 8.79
C ASP A 179 -5.77 15.88 9.40
N THR A 180 -5.98 17.15 9.75
CA THR A 180 -7.18 17.63 10.46
C THR A 180 -8.41 17.75 9.57
N PHE A 181 -8.24 17.73 8.25
CA PHE A 181 -9.34 17.79 7.28
C PHE A 181 -10.11 16.46 7.21
N ARG A 182 -9.42 15.34 7.40
CA ARG A 182 -10.00 14.00 7.29
C ARG A 182 -10.19 13.42 8.69
N ALA A 183 -11.39 13.51 9.24
CA ALA A 183 -11.72 12.97 10.56
C ALA A 183 -11.27 11.50 10.74
N ALA A 184 -11.50 10.66 9.72
CA ALA A 184 -11.06 9.26 9.72
C ALA A 184 -9.53 9.09 9.78
N ALA A 185 -8.74 10.06 9.31
CA ALA A 185 -7.28 10.00 9.40
C ALA A 185 -6.79 10.23 10.84
N VAL A 186 -7.46 11.14 11.57
CA VAL A 186 -7.21 11.37 13.00
C VAL A 186 -7.54 10.11 13.80
N GLU A 187 -8.74 9.55 13.61
CA GLU A 187 -9.17 8.31 14.29
C GLU A 187 -8.22 7.14 13.99
N GLN A 188 -7.83 6.96 12.72
CA GLN A 188 -6.89 5.91 12.34
C GLN A 188 -5.52 6.08 13.01
N LEU A 189 -5.02 7.32 13.13
CA LEU A 189 -3.76 7.59 13.81
C LEU A 189 -3.87 7.34 15.32
N GLN A 190 -5.01 7.64 15.94
CA GLN A 190 -5.30 7.31 17.33
C GLN A 190 -5.30 5.79 17.56
N THR A 191 -5.95 5.00 16.70
CA THR A 191 -5.88 3.52 16.77
C THR A 191 -4.44 3.00 16.68
N TRP A 192 -3.60 3.58 15.82
CA TRP A 192 -2.19 3.23 15.73
C TRP A 192 -1.39 3.62 16.98
N GLY A 193 -1.71 4.76 17.59
CA GLY A 193 -1.13 5.20 18.85
C GLY A 193 -1.49 4.26 19.99
N GLU A 194 -2.76 3.92 20.15
CA GLU A 194 -3.24 2.94 21.14
C GLU A 194 -2.57 1.58 20.96
N ARG A 195 -2.52 1.07 19.72
CA ARG A 195 -1.88 -0.21 19.40
C ARG A 195 -0.39 -0.26 19.78
N ASN A 196 0.30 0.87 19.72
CA ASN A 196 1.73 0.96 20.07
C ASN A 196 1.98 1.55 21.46
N ASN A 197 0.93 1.86 22.23
CA ASN A 197 1.02 2.58 23.49
C ASN A 197 1.80 3.90 23.39
N VAL A 198 1.51 4.68 22.34
CA VAL A 198 2.15 5.97 22.02
C VAL A 198 1.15 7.11 22.20
N PRO A 199 1.52 8.23 22.86
CA PRO A 199 0.65 9.39 22.96
C PRO A 199 0.39 10.01 21.58
N VAL A 200 -0.88 10.31 21.31
CA VAL A 200 -1.33 10.99 20.09
C VAL A 200 -1.92 12.34 20.46
N ILE A 201 -1.33 13.40 19.92
CA ILE A 201 -1.84 14.77 20.03
C ILE A 201 -2.75 15.02 18.83
N ALA A 202 -4.03 15.30 19.10
CA ALA A 202 -5.01 15.59 18.07
C ALA A 202 -5.89 16.77 18.51
N GLN A 203 -6.29 17.60 17.53
CA GLN A 203 -7.31 18.63 17.68
C GLN A 203 -8.60 18.17 16.98
N GLY A 204 -9.70 18.92 17.15
CA GLY A 204 -10.97 18.61 16.50
C GLY A 204 -10.90 18.70 14.97
N THR A 205 -11.82 18.04 14.27
CA THR A 205 -11.91 18.08 12.80
C THR A 205 -12.01 19.52 12.30
N GLY A 206 -11.19 19.88 11.30
CA GLY A 206 -11.12 21.22 10.73
C GLY A 206 -10.32 22.23 11.55
N ALA A 207 -9.62 21.79 12.60
CA ALA A 207 -8.67 22.63 13.33
C ALA A 207 -7.43 22.97 12.49
N ASP A 208 -6.73 24.04 12.89
CA ASP A 208 -5.47 24.44 12.26
C ASP A 208 -4.43 23.30 12.39
N PRO A 209 -3.85 22.82 11.28
CA PRO A 209 -2.76 21.86 11.33
C PRO A 209 -1.47 22.38 11.98
N ALA A 210 -1.32 23.71 12.14
CA ALA A 210 -0.11 24.39 12.67
C ALA A 210 -0.18 24.74 14.16
#